data_AF-A0A7M3Z5X2-F1
#
_entry.id   AF-A0A7M3Z5X2-F1
#
_cell.length_a   1.000
_cell.length_b   1.000
_cell.length_c   1.000
_cell.angle_alpha   90.00
_cell.angle_beta   90.00
_cell.angle_gamma   90.00
#
_symmetry.space_group_name_H-M   'P 1'
#
loop_
_entity.id
_entity.type
_entity.pdbx_description
1 polymer ?
#
loop_
_entity_poly.entity_id
_entity_poly.type
_entity_poly.pdbx_seq_one_letter_code
_entity_poly.pdbx_strand_id
1 'polypeptide(L)'
;MPSLRKHGESETDELSNLLGDWASLGGGGIDLSGMDAPEETDEAVLPYLSGVIDPEARNGILASLQDAQAAASDLTETTRRIVDQGLFQLMQRARYDEENGGHFGLNLDAYVHFTSPIRRYPDLMTHRQLKAHIHGREWVHDTAETAKLAVHCSEQGLTAKRMEWELVANAYHVHLLRGGRLGEEAPSGEGAATTYNARVTGLRGPWVFLDLADDGAVSGRMHLRQLGGKKRLVVDEYGLEASVAEPDHNGEHPTVLRLGQRFPCRLRGLDIWSGSLDLAPN
;
A
#
# COMPACT_ATOMS: atom_id res chain seq x y z
N MET A 1 -11.38 -11.24 -15.80
CA MET A 1 -10.97 -10.87 -17.18
C MET A 1 -12.13 -11.19 -18.11
N PRO A 2 -12.32 -10.46 -19.23
CA PRO A 2 -13.28 -10.87 -20.25
C PRO A 2 -12.87 -12.23 -20.81
N SER A 3 -13.81 -13.17 -20.93
CA SER A 3 -13.59 -14.44 -21.60
C SER A 3 -13.24 -14.21 -23.08
N LEU A 4 -12.24 -14.93 -23.60
CA LEU A 4 -11.81 -14.87 -25.01
C LEU A 4 -12.33 -16.08 -25.81
N ARG A 5 -13.32 -16.81 -25.28
CA ARG A 5 -13.88 -18.03 -25.88
C ARG A 5 -14.29 -17.82 -27.32
N LYS A 6 -13.75 -18.68 -28.19
CA LYS A 6 -14.31 -18.87 -29.54
C LYS A 6 -15.60 -19.69 -29.42
N HIS A 7 -16.52 -19.47 -30.36
CA HIS A 7 -17.83 -20.15 -30.30
C HIS A 7 -17.66 -21.67 -30.40
N GLY A 8 -18.04 -22.40 -29.34
CA GLY A 8 -17.90 -23.86 -29.23
C GLY A 8 -16.66 -24.36 -28.47
N GLU A 9 -15.81 -23.46 -27.97
CA GLU A 9 -14.64 -23.81 -27.15
C GLU A 9 -15.05 -24.07 -25.69
N SER A 10 -14.64 -25.21 -25.12
CA SER A 10 -14.89 -25.54 -23.71
C SER A 10 -13.96 -24.73 -22.79
N GLU A 11 -14.35 -24.54 -21.51
CA GLU A 11 -13.48 -23.88 -20.52
C GLU A 11 -12.13 -24.56 -20.35
N THR A 12 -12.13 -25.90 -20.42
CA THR A 12 -10.94 -26.72 -20.39
C THR A 12 -10.03 -26.48 -21.59
N ASP A 13 -10.59 -26.26 -22.78
CA ASP A 13 -9.79 -25.97 -23.99
C ASP A 13 -9.19 -24.56 -23.93
N GLU A 14 -9.95 -23.56 -23.47
CA GLU A 14 -9.47 -22.18 -23.28
C GLU A 14 -8.30 -22.14 -22.29
N LEU A 15 -8.42 -22.83 -21.15
CA LEU A 15 -7.37 -22.92 -20.13
C LEU A 15 -6.14 -23.69 -20.61
N SER A 16 -6.33 -24.81 -21.32
CA SER A 16 -5.22 -25.58 -21.89
C SER A 16 -4.41 -24.75 -22.89
N ASN A 17 -5.09 -24.00 -23.75
CA ASN A 17 -4.47 -23.14 -24.75
C ASN A 17 -3.70 -21.98 -24.09
N LEU A 18 -4.29 -21.30 -23.11
CA LEU A 18 -3.64 -20.20 -22.39
C LEU A 18 -2.40 -20.66 -21.62
N LEU A 19 -2.47 -21.82 -20.98
CA LEU A 19 -1.33 -22.38 -20.23
C LEU A 19 -0.25 -22.91 -21.18
N GLY A 20 -0.62 -23.49 -22.32
CA GLY A 20 0.30 -23.94 -23.37
C GLY A 20 1.09 -22.77 -23.99
N ASP A 21 0.39 -21.67 -24.31
CA ASP A 21 1.00 -20.44 -24.82
C ASP A 21 1.96 -19.81 -23.80
N TRP A 22 1.57 -19.77 -22.52
CA TRP A 22 2.44 -19.30 -21.44
C TRP A 22 3.69 -20.17 -21.27
N ALA A 23 3.55 -21.49 -21.38
CA ALA A 23 4.65 -22.44 -21.23
C ALA A 23 5.59 -22.52 -22.44
N SER A 24 5.37 -21.72 -23.50
CA SER A 24 6.12 -21.77 -24.76
C SER A 24 6.14 -23.17 -25.41
N LEU A 25 5.11 -23.98 -25.15
CA LEU A 25 4.93 -25.29 -25.78
C LEU A 25 4.35 -25.03 -27.18
N GLY A 26 5.20 -25.03 -28.21
CA GLY A 26 4.85 -24.66 -29.59
C GLY A 26 3.68 -25.44 -30.20
N GLY A 27 2.45 -25.05 -29.88
CA GLY A 27 1.20 -25.63 -30.37
C GLY A 27 0.75 -26.93 -29.68
N GLY A 28 1.42 -27.36 -28.60
CA GLY A 28 1.01 -28.54 -27.82
C GLY A 28 0.21 -28.12 -26.59
N GLY A 29 -1.11 -28.31 -26.64
CA GLY A 29 -1.98 -28.08 -25.47
C GLY A 29 -1.58 -28.93 -24.28
N ILE A 30 -1.78 -28.40 -23.07
CA ILE A 30 -1.61 -29.17 -21.84
C ILE A 30 -2.78 -30.16 -21.75
N ASP A 31 -2.48 -31.45 -21.59
CA ASP A 31 -3.52 -32.47 -21.42
C ASP A 31 -4.21 -32.30 -20.05
N LEU A 32 -5.41 -31.73 -20.07
CA LEU A 32 -6.27 -31.54 -18.91
C LEU A 32 -7.33 -32.64 -18.78
N SER A 33 -7.29 -33.69 -19.61
CA SER A 33 -8.32 -34.76 -19.64
C SER A 33 -8.42 -35.57 -18.36
N GLY A 34 -7.43 -35.49 -17.46
CA GLY A 34 -7.46 -36.10 -16.13
C GLY A 34 -7.92 -35.16 -15.01
N MET A 35 -8.27 -33.90 -15.32
CA MET A 35 -8.98 -33.03 -14.39
C MET A 35 -10.46 -33.34 -14.54
N ASP A 36 -11.01 -34.13 -13.63
CA ASP A 36 -12.46 -34.24 -13.50
C ASP A 36 -13.01 -32.82 -13.34
N ALA A 37 -13.88 -32.41 -14.28
CA ALA A 37 -14.73 -31.26 -14.03
C ALA A 37 -15.44 -31.55 -12.70
N PRO A 38 -15.38 -30.66 -11.71
CA PRO A 38 -16.09 -30.90 -10.47
C PRO A 38 -17.55 -31.20 -10.84
N GLU A 39 -18.06 -32.35 -10.43
CA GLU A 39 -19.48 -32.65 -10.57
C GLU A 39 -20.25 -31.44 -10.04
N GLU A 40 -21.24 -30.95 -10.79
CA GLU A 40 -22.18 -29.93 -10.31
C GLU A 40 -23.00 -30.55 -9.17
N THR A 41 -22.37 -30.69 -8.01
CA THR A 41 -23.01 -31.10 -6.76
C THR A 41 -23.39 -29.83 -6.01
N ASP A 42 -24.70 -29.56 -5.97
CA ASP A 42 -25.43 -28.71 -5.02
C ASP A 42 -24.60 -27.63 -4.29
N GLU A 43 -24.71 -26.35 -4.70
CA GLU A 43 -24.54 -25.10 -3.90
C GLU A 43 -23.40 -25.00 -2.86
N ALA A 44 -22.48 -25.96 -2.78
CA ALA A 44 -21.55 -26.13 -1.69
C ALA A 44 -20.24 -25.48 -2.09
N VAL A 45 -19.89 -24.41 -1.36
CA VAL A 45 -18.61 -23.72 -1.49
C VAL A 45 -17.48 -24.74 -1.39
N LEU A 46 -16.59 -24.76 -2.40
CA LEU A 46 -15.43 -25.65 -2.42
C LEU A 46 -14.65 -25.50 -1.10
N PRO A 47 -14.15 -26.59 -0.48
CA PRO A 47 -13.55 -26.52 0.85
C PRO A 47 -12.42 -25.47 0.98
N TYR A 48 -11.63 -25.28 -0.07
CA TYR A 48 -10.54 -24.29 -0.08
C TYR A 48 -11.01 -22.82 -0.24
N LEU A 49 -12.29 -22.59 -0.53
CA LEU A 49 -12.91 -21.27 -0.62
C LEU A 49 -13.69 -20.91 0.66
N SER A 50 -13.78 -21.82 1.62
CA SER A 50 -14.56 -21.62 2.85
C SER A 50 -14.09 -20.43 3.71
N GLY A 51 -12.82 -20.06 3.62
CA GLY A 51 -12.24 -18.90 4.32
C GLY A 51 -12.35 -17.58 3.54
N VAL A 52 -12.80 -17.61 2.29
CA VAL A 52 -12.85 -16.42 1.42
C VAL A 52 -14.04 -15.54 1.83
N ILE A 53 -13.84 -14.22 1.77
CA ILE A 53 -14.90 -13.25 2.06
C ILE A 53 -16.12 -13.54 1.19
N ASP A 54 -17.29 -13.55 1.84
CA ASP A 54 -18.58 -13.71 1.17
C ASP A 54 -18.71 -12.75 -0.05
N PRO A 55 -19.15 -13.25 -1.22
CA PRO A 55 -19.23 -12.44 -2.43
C PRO A 55 -20.12 -11.19 -2.30
N GLU A 56 -21.23 -11.26 -1.57
CA GLU A 56 -22.11 -10.11 -1.37
C GLU A 56 -21.42 -9.05 -0.50
N ALA A 57 -20.80 -9.48 0.61
CA ALA A 57 -20.04 -8.59 1.47
C ALA A 57 -18.89 -7.92 0.71
N ARG A 58 -18.16 -8.67 -0.12
CA ARG A 58 -17.09 -8.14 -0.97
C ARG A 58 -17.61 -7.10 -1.96
N ASN A 59 -18.73 -7.37 -2.62
CA ASN A 59 -19.35 -6.43 -3.55
C ASN A 59 -19.84 -5.16 -2.83
N GLY A 60 -20.35 -5.28 -1.61
CA GLY A 60 -20.71 -4.13 -0.77
C GLY A 60 -19.53 -3.23 -0.45
N ILE A 61 -18.36 -3.81 -0.13
CA ILE A 61 -17.12 -3.04 0.08
C ILE A 61 -16.70 -2.34 -1.22
N LEU A 62 -16.71 -3.06 -2.35
CA LEU A 62 -16.34 -2.48 -3.65
C LEU A 62 -17.27 -1.32 -4.05
N ALA A 63 -18.58 -1.46 -3.85
CA ALA A 63 -19.54 -0.39 -4.09
C ALA A 63 -19.27 0.83 -3.19
N SER A 64 -19.00 0.60 -1.91
CA SER A 64 -18.67 1.68 -0.97
C SER A 64 -17.38 2.43 -1.37
N LEU A 65 -16.36 1.71 -1.86
CA LEU A 65 -15.13 2.31 -2.38
C LEU A 65 -15.39 3.11 -3.66
N GLN A 66 -16.22 2.60 -4.57
CA GLN A 66 -16.62 3.30 -5.79
C GLN A 66 -17.36 4.60 -5.47
N ASP A 67 -18.30 4.57 -4.52
CA ASP A 67 -19.03 5.76 -4.08
C ASP A 67 -18.09 6.80 -3.47
N ALA A 68 -17.14 6.37 -2.63
CA ALA A 68 -16.13 7.26 -2.06
C ALA A 68 -15.24 7.89 -3.14
N GLN A 69 -14.82 7.11 -4.14
CA GLN A 69 -14.02 7.63 -5.27
C GLN A 69 -14.82 8.55 -6.20
N ALA A 70 -16.11 8.29 -6.39
CA ALA A 70 -17.00 9.16 -7.14
C ALA A 70 -17.14 10.52 -6.43
N ALA A 71 -17.43 10.52 -5.12
CA ALA A 71 -17.47 11.74 -4.32
C ALA A 71 -16.12 12.49 -4.30
N ALA A 72 -15.01 11.75 -4.29
CA ALA A 72 -13.66 12.33 -4.35
C ALA A 72 -13.31 12.95 -5.70
N SER A 73 -14.02 12.61 -6.78
CA SER A 73 -13.72 13.08 -8.13
C SER A 73 -14.05 14.55 -8.35
N ASP A 74 -15.00 15.10 -7.58
CA ASP A 74 -15.38 16.52 -7.61
C ASP A 74 -14.49 17.39 -6.70
N LEU A 75 -13.59 16.77 -5.92
CA LEU A 75 -12.69 17.47 -5.01
C LEU A 75 -11.48 18.04 -5.78
N THR A 76 -10.81 19.02 -5.14
CA THR A 76 -9.51 19.50 -5.63
C THR A 76 -8.53 18.33 -5.73
N GLU A 77 -7.60 18.39 -6.70
CA GLU A 77 -6.56 17.36 -6.89
C GLU A 77 -5.80 17.07 -5.59
N THR A 78 -5.53 18.12 -4.80
CA THR A 78 -4.86 18.00 -3.50
C THR A 78 -5.66 17.19 -2.49
N THR A 79 -6.97 17.45 -2.38
CA THR A 79 -7.84 16.74 -1.44
C THR A 79 -8.09 15.31 -1.91
N ARG A 80 -8.37 15.11 -3.21
CA ARG A 80 -8.56 13.80 -3.81
C ARG A 80 -7.39 12.87 -3.53
N ARG A 81 -6.15 13.34 -3.72
CA ARG A 81 -4.94 12.56 -3.44
C ARG A 81 -4.87 12.05 -2.00
N ILE A 82 -5.27 12.87 -1.02
CA ILE A 82 -5.30 12.46 0.39
C ILE A 82 -6.37 11.41 0.63
N VAL A 83 -7.56 11.62 0.04
CA VAL A 83 -8.66 10.65 0.13
C VAL A 83 -8.22 9.31 -0.44
N ASP A 84 -7.63 9.29 -1.63
CA ASP A 84 -7.11 8.08 -2.27
C ASP A 84 -6.05 7.39 -1.38
N GLN A 85 -5.09 8.16 -0.85
CA GLN A 85 -4.09 7.62 0.07
C GLN A 85 -4.71 7.06 1.36
N GLY A 86 -5.72 7.73 1.91
CA GLY A 86 -6.47 7.28 3.08
C GLY A 86 -7.23 5.98 2.80
N LEU A 87 -7.89 5.87 1.65
CA LEU A 87 -8.58 4.65 1.23
C LEU A 87 -7.61 3.47 1.15
N PHE A 88 -6.40 3.66 0.61
CA PHE A 88 -5.37 2.62 0.61
C PHE A 88 -4.89 2.25 2.04
N GLN A 89 -4.82 3.21 2.95
CA GLN A 89 -4.43 2.96 4.34
C GLN A 89 -5.50 2.22 5.15
N LEU A 90 -6.77 2.28 4.75
CA LEU A 90 -7.86 1.51 5.35
C LEU A 90 -7.83 0.03 4.96
N MET A 91 -7.14 -0.33 3.86
CA MET A 91 -7.02 -1.72 3.43
C MET A 91 -6.14 -2.52 4.39
N GLN A 92 -6.51 -3.77 4.63
CA GLN A 92 -5.67 -4.68 5.38
C GLN A 92 -4.38 -5.01 4.61
N ARG A 93 -3.29 -5.16 5.34
CA ARG A 93 -2.02 -5.63 4.77
C ARG A 93 -2.14 -7.10 4.37
N ALA A 94 -1.67 -7.43 3.17
CA ALA A 94 -1.54 -8.82 2.74
C ALA A 94 -0.55 -9.57 3.66
N ARG A 95 -0.88 -10.84 3.96
CA ARG A 95 -0.07 -11.74 4.76
C ARG A 95 -0.05 -13.12 4.12
N TYR A 96 0.96 -13.91 4.44
CA TYR A 96 0.91 -15.35 4.21
C TYR A 96 0.09 -15.99 5.32
N ASP A 97 -0.74 -16.94 4.94
CA ASP A 97 -1.68 -17.64 5.79
C ASP A 97 -1.80 -19.07 5.26
N GLU A 98 -2.06 -20.04 6.13
CA GLU A 98 -2.34 -21.43 5.76
C GLU A 98 -3.76 -21.59 5.20
N GLU A 99 -4.67 -20.70 5.60
CA GLU A 99 -6.04 -20.67 5.11
C GLU A 99 -6.19 -19.66 3.96
N ASN A 100 -6.95 -20.04 2.93
CA ASN A 100 -7.23 -19.15 1.82
C ASN A 100 -8.34 -18.15 2.17
N GLY A 101 -7.94 -16.91 2.48
CA GLY A 101 -8.86 -15.78 2.66
C GLY A 101 -9.20 -15.01 1.38
N GLY A 102 -8.65 -15.44 0.24
CA GLY A 102 -8.69 -14.68 -1.01
C GLY A 102 -7.78 -13.45 -1.00
N HIS A 103 -7.82 -12.68 -2.09
CA HIS A 103 -7.01 -11.47 -2.26
C HIS A 103 -7.86 -10.30 -2.75
N PHE A 104 -8.44 -9.55 -1.80
CA PHE A 104 -9.34 -8.43 -2.05
C PHE A 104 -8.77 -7.40 -3.04
N GLY A 105 -7.54 -6.92 -2.82
CA GLY A 105 -6.92 -5.89 -3.67
C GLY A 105 -6.59 -6.33 -5.11
N LEU A 106 -6.57 -7.64 -5.39
CA LEU A 106 -6.38 -8.19 -6.73
C LEU A 106 -7.69 -8.74 -7.31
N ASN A 107 -8.77 -8.69 -6.54
CA ASN A 107 -10.05 -9.25 -6.89
C ASN A 107 -9.98 -10.76 -7.25
N LEU A 108 -9.24 -11.55 -6.47
CA LEU A 108 -9.07 -13.01 -6.66
C LEU A 108 -9.58 -13.79 -5.44
N ASP A 109 -10.19 -14.95 -5.67
CA ASP A 109 -10.73 -15.81 -4.59
C ASP A 109 -9.67 -16.78 -4.05
N ALA A 110 -8.62 -17.06 -4.82
CA ALA A 110 -7.45 -17.80 -4.38
C ALA A 110 -6.19 -17.19 -5.00
N TYR A 111 -5.17 -16.96 -4.17
CA TYR A 111 -3.91 -16.38 -4.62
C TYR A 111 -2.74 -16.86 -3.77
N VAL A 112 -1.64 -17.21 -4.44
CA VAL A 112 -0.37 -17.58 -3.81
C VAL A 112 0.79 -16.98 -4.60
N HIS A 113 1.92 -16.75 -3.93
CA HIS A 113 3.16 -16.39 -4.62
C HIS A 113 3.88 -17.63 -5.14
N PHE A 114 4.27 -17.61 -6.41
CA PHE A 114 4.96 -18.73 -7.06
C PHE A 114 6.21 -18.31 -7.87
N THR A 115 6.27 -17.08 -8.34
CA THR A 115 7.20 -16.68 -9.42
C THR A 115 8.62 -16.34 -8.97
N SER A 116 8.93 -16.34 -7.67
CA SER A 116 10.22 -15.85 -7.16
C SER A 116 10.80 -16.66 -5.98
N PRO A 117 10.99 -18.00 -6.11
CA PRO A 117 11.50 -18.86 -5.05
C PRO A 117 12.93 -18.55 -4.60
N ILE A 118 13.72 -17.83 -5.40
CA ILE A 118 15.09 -17.43 -5.03
C ILE A 118 15.08 -16.38 -3.91
N ARG A 119 14.06 -15.52 -3.84
CA ARG A 119 14.02 -14.35 -2.95
C ARG A 119 12.84 -14.33 -1.98
N ARG A 120 11.96 -15.32 -2.05
CA ARG A 120 10.79 -15.47 -1.17
C ARG A 120 10.61 -16.93 -0.79
N TYR A 121 10.66 -17.24 0.51
CA TYR A 121 10.50 -18.60 1.02
C TYR A 121 9.09 -19.19 0.76
N PRO A 122 7.99 -18.41 0.82
CA PRO A 122 6.66 -18.94 0.48
C PRO A 122 6.56 -19.48 -0.94
N ASP A 123 7.16 -18.80 -1.94
CA ASP A 123 7.24 -19.33 -3.30
C ASP A 123 7.96 -20.68 -3.35
N LEU A 124 9.05 -20.85 -2.59
CA LEU A 124 9.75 -22.14 -2.50
C LEU A 124 8.86 -23.23 -1.88
N MET A 125 8.04 -22.91 -0.88
CA MET A 125 7.07 -23.84 -0.32
C MET A 125 6.03 -24.25 -1.37
N THR A 126 5.43 -23.28 -2.06
CA THR A 126 4.46 -23.55 -3.14
C THR A 126 5.06 -24.42 -4.24
N HIS A 127 6.31 -24.16 -4.65
CA HIS A 127 7.04 -24.99 -5.61
C HIS A 127 7.19 -26.43 -5.13
N ARG A 128 7.51 -26.64 -3.85
CA ARG A 128 7.68 -27.99 -3.29
C ARG A 128 6.34 -28.72 -3.14
N GLN A 129 5.29 -28.02 -2.72
CA GLN A 129 3.92 -28.55 -2.64
C GLN A 129 3.43 -29.01 -4.02
N LEU A 130 3.57 -28.17 -5.04
CA LEU A 130 3.17 -28.50 -6.41
C LEU A 130 3.93 -29.72 -6.94
N LYS A 131 5.25 -29.79 -6.70
CA LYS A 131 6.05 -30.97 -7.08
C LYS A 131 5.64 -32.23 -6.33
N ALA A 132 5.35 -32.14 -5.03
CA ALA A 132 4.88 -33.28 -4.26
C ALA A 132 3.55 -33.80 -4.85
N HIS A 133 2.61 -32.90 -5.13
CA HIS A 133 1.32 -33.22 -5.75
C HIS A 133 1.48 -33.89 -7.12
N ILE A 134 2.25 -33.30 -8.04
CA ILE A 134 2.49 -33.85 -9.39
C ILE A 134 3.12 -35.24 -9.33
N HIS A 135 3.96 -35.51 -8.34
CA HIS A 135 4.64 -36.80 -8.18
C HIS A 135 3.91 -37.79 -7.26
N GLY A 136 2.69 -37.49 -6.82
CA GLY A 136 1.91 -38.33 -5.90
C GLY A 136 2.62 -38.59 -4.56
N ARG A 137 3.43 -37.63 -4.10
CA ARG A 137 4.14 -37.70 -2.81
C ARG A 137 3.38 -36.92 -1.77
N GLU A 138 3.40 -37.41 -0.54
CA GLU A 138 2.86 -36.66 0.58
C GLU A 138 3.67 -35.37 0.82
N TRP A 139 2.94 -34.31 1.15
CA TRP A 139 3.54 -33.06 1.55
C TRP A 139 4.16 -33.20 2.95
N VAL A 140 5.36 -32.64 3.12
CA VAL A 140 6.19 -32.89 4.31
C VAL A 140 5.71 -32.12 5.54
N HIS A 141 5.05 -30.98 5.36
CA HIS A 141 4.62 -30.11 6.45
C HIS A 141 3.12 -30.28 6.70
N ASP A 142 2.73 -30.44 7.97
CA ASP A 142 1.32 -30.42 8.34
C ASP A 142 0.75 -28.98 8.34
N THR A 143 -0.55 -28.85 8.56
CA THR A 143 -1.23 -27.54 8.58
C THR A 143 -0.69 -26.64 9.70
N ALA A 144 -0.41 -27.18 10.88
CA ALA A 144 0.06 -26.40 12.02
C ALA A 144 1.49 -25.88 11.83
N GLU A 145 2.35 -26.64 11.15
CA GLU A 145 3.67 -26.21 10.74
C GLU A 145 3.59 -25.17 9.61
N THR A 146 2.71 -25.38 8.64
CA THR A 146 2.47 -24.42 7.56
C THR A 146 2.01 -23.06 8.12
N ALA A 147 1.11 -23.05 9.10
CA ALA A 147 0.67 -21.84 9.81
C ALA A 147 1.83 -21.09 10.46
N LYS A 148 2.69 -21.80 11.20
CA LYS A 148 3.88 -21.21 11.83
C LYS A 148 4.84 -20.61 10.80
N LEU A 149 5.06 -21.31 9.68
CA LEU A 149 5.91 -20.82 8.59
C LEU A 149 5.29 -19.61 7.90
N ALA A 150 3.97 -19.57 7.72
CA ALA A 150 3.25 -18.44 7.14
C ALA A 150 3.37 -17.18 8.01
N VAL A 151 3.16 -17.30 9.32
CA VAL A 151 3.38 -16.21 10.29
C VAL A 151 4.83 -15.73 10.22
N HIS A 152 5.80 -16.64 10.30
CA HIS A 152 7.21 -16.30 10.24
C HIS A 152 7.57 -15.55 8.94
N CYS A 153 7.14 -16.05 7.79
CA CYS A 153 7.41 -15.42 6.50
C CYS A 153 6.78 -14.01 6.39
N SER A 154 5.59 -13.83 6.97
CA SER A 154 4.92 -12.52 7.03
C SER A 154 5.70 -11.54 7.90
N GLU A 155 6.15 -11.96 9.08
CA GLU A 155 6.96 -11.14 9.98
C GLU A 155 8.32 -10.77 9.37
N GLN A 156 8.99 -11.72 8.71
CA GLN A 156 10.26 -11.47 8.02
C GLN A 156 10.07 -10.49 6.85
N GLY A 157 8.98 -10.63 6.08
CA GLY A 157 8.65 -9.70 5.00
C GLY A 157 8.43 -8.28 5.50
N LEU A 158 7.69 -8.12 6.61
CA LEU A 158 7.48 -6.82 7.26
C LEU A 158 8.78 -6.22 7.80
N THR A 159 9.61 -7.06 8.44
CA THR A 159 10.89 -6.65 9.01
C THR A 159 11.84 -6.17 7.92
N ALA A 160 11.97 -6.93 6.83
CA ALA A 160 12.80 -6.55 5.68
C ALA A 160 12.33 -5.22 5.07
N LYS A 161 11.01 -5.03 4.89
CA LYS A 161 10.47 -3.79 4.32
C LYS A 161 10.70 -2.59 5.23
N ARG A 162 10.55 -2.78 6.55
CA ARG A 162 10.82 -1.74 7.54
C ARG A 162 12.30 -1.34 7.52
N MET A 163 13.22 -2.31 7.50
CA MET A 163 14.66 -2.04 7.43
C MET A 163 15.03 -1.28 6.15
N GLU A 164 14.45 -1.65 5.00
CA GLU A 164 14.62 -0.95 3.74
C GLU A 164 14.19 0.53 3.88
N TRP A 165 13.00 0.78 4.42
CA TRP A 165 12.48 2.13 4.64
C TRP A 165 13.36 2.96 5.58
N GLU A 166 13.76 2.39 6.72
CA GLU A 166 14.63 3.07 7.68
C GLU A 166 16.00 3.40 7.06
N LEU A 167 16.58 2.46 6.29
CA LEU A 167 17.85 2.68 5.59
C LEU A 167 17.76 3.81 4.56
N VAL A 168 16.73 3.77 3.71
CA VAL A 168 16.50 4.79 2.67
C VAL A 168 16.30 6.16 3.30
N ALA A 169 15.43 6.27 4.31
CA ALA A 169 15.19 7.51 5.03
C ALA A 169 16.50 8.06 5.63
N ASN A 170 17.26 7.22 6.33
CA ASN A 170 18.54 7.64 6.92
C ASN A 170 19.57 8.09 5.89
N ALA A 171 19.65 7.41 4.74
CA ALA A 171 20.54 7.83 3.65
C ALA A 171 20.16 9.23 3.14
N TYR A 172 18.86 9.49 2.93
CA TYR A 172 18.37 10.82 2.56
C TYR A 172 18.63 11.86 3.64
N HIS A 173 18.42 11.53 4.91
CA HIS A 173 18.69 12.45 6.02
C HIS A 173 20.16 12.89 6.06
N VAL A 174 21.10 11.94 5.92
CA VAL A 174 22.53 12.25 5.89
C VAL A 174 22.90 13.10 4.67
N HIS A 175 22.35 12.78 3.50
CA HIS A 175 22.55 13.57 2.28
C HIS A 175 22.10 15.01 2.48
N LEU A 176 20.87 15.21 2.96
CA LEU A 176 20.29 16.54 3.18
C LEU A 176 21.06 17.36 4.23
N LEU A 177 21.49 16.73 5.34
CA LEU A 177 22.27 17.40 6.38
C LEU A 177 23.67 17.81 5.91
N ARG A 178 24.23 17.13 4.90
CA ARG A 178 25.53 17.49 4.29
C ARG A 178 25.41 18.58 3.22
N GLY A 179 24.24 19.21 3.10
CA GLY A 179 23.96 20.20 2.05
C GLY A 179 23.54 19.59 0.72
N GLY A 180 23.29 18.29 0.69
CA GLY A 180 22.62 17.63 -0.42
C GLY A 180 21.21 18.18 -0.61
N ARG A 181 20.72 18.10 -1.84
CA ARG A 181 19.39 18.59 -2.25
C ARG A 181 18.56 17.45 -2.81
N LEU A 182 17.25 17.60 -2.79
CA LEU A 182 16.30 16.72 -3.46
C LEU A 182 16.06 17.27 -4.86
N GLY A 183 16.17 16.42 -5.90
CA GLY A 183 15.99 16.82 -7.31
C GLY A 183 17.20 17.53 -7.93
N GLU A 184 17.05 17.93 -9.19
CA GLU A 184 18.13 18.50 -10.03
C GLU A 184 18.20 20.04 -10.01
N GLU A 185 17.22 20.72 -9.41
CA GLU A 185 17.12 22.18 -9.49
C GLU A 185 18.10 22.88 -8.54
N ALA A 186 19.12 23.53 -9.11
CA ALA A 186 20.06 24.36 -8.37
C ALA A 186 19.40 25.71 -8.00
N PRO A 187 19.42 26.14 -6.73
CA PRO A 187 19.07 27.50 -6.38
C PRO A 187 20.05 28.47 -7.01
N SER A 188 19.51 29.50 -7.65
CA SER A 188 20.22 30.69 -8.04
C SER A 188 20.59 31.51 -6.79
N GLY A 189 21.75 31.26 -6.20
CA GLY A 189 22.33 32.11 -5.14
C GLY A 189 23.12 31.36 -4.06
N GLU A 190 24.33 31.83 -3.77
CA GLU A 190 25.14 31.36 -2.63
C GLU A 190 24.50 31.80 -1.29
N GLY A 191 24.36 30.86 -0.35
CA GLY A 191 23.95 31.16 1.03
C GLY A 191 22.45 31.15 1.34
N ALA A 192 21.58 30.88 0.36
CA ALA A 192 20.15 30.70 0.64
C ALA A 192 19.90 29.31 1.27
N ALA A 193 19.18 29.28 2.40
CA ALA A 193 18.70 28.03 2.97
C ALA A 193 17.81 27.30 1.95
N THR A 194 18.04 26.01 1.74
CA THR A 194 17.23 25.23 0.79
C THR A 194 15.78 25.18 1.31
N THR A 195 14.87 25.78 0.54
CA THR A 195 13.43 25.68 0.75
C THR A 195 12.89 24.47 -0.01
N TYR A 196 12.01 23.72 0.64
CA TYR A 196 11.25 22.63 0.08
C TYR A 196 9.76 22.99 0.08
N ASN A 197 9.08 22.76 -1.03
CA ASN A 197 7.64 22.93 -1.12
C ASN A 197 6.94 21.63 -0.70
N ALA A 198 6.95 21.34 0.59
CA ALA A 198 6.53 20.06 1.14
C ALA A 198 5.00 19.94 1.21
N ARG A 199 4.45 18.74 1.00
CA ARG A 199 3.02 18.48 1.15
C ARG A 199 2.68 18.19 2.60
N VAL A 200 1.59 18.78 3.10
CA VAL A 200 1.04 18.44 4.41
C VAL A 200 0.34 17.09 4.33
N THR A 201 0.93 16.06 4.94
CA THR A 201 0.40 14.68 4.93
C THR A 201 -0.40 14.36 6.18
N GLY A 202 -0.27 15.14 7.25
CA GLY A 202 -1.04 14.93 8.46
C GLY A 202 -1.00 16.14 9.40
N LEU A 203 -2.13 16.42 10.05
CA LEU A 203 -2.25 17.40 11.11
C LEU A 203 -2.69 16.68 12.38
N ARG A 204 -1.80 16.57 13.37
CA ARG A 204 -2.13 16.01 14.69
C ARG A 204 -1.46 16.84 15.76
N GLY A 205 -2.23 17.70 16.40
CA GLY A 205 -1.71 18.63 17.41
C GLY A 205 -0.85 17.92 18.47
N PRO A 206 0.39 18.37 18.73
CA PRO A 206 0.99 19.65 18.31
C PRO A 206 1.82 19.59 17.01
N TRP A 207 1.81 18.48 16.27
CA TRP A 207 2.67 18.23 15.11
C TRP A 207 1.96 18.39 13.76
N VAL A 208 2.71 18.90 12.80
CA VAL A 208 2.39 18.93 11.37
C VAL A 208 3.35 17.97 10.68
N PHE A 209 2.83 17.01 9.93
CA PHE A 209 3.62 16.07 9.14
C PHE A 209 3.71 16.57 7.71
N LEU A 210 4.93 16.56 7.17
CA LEU A 210 5.27 17.11 5.87
C LEU A 210 6.05 16.06 5.08
N ASP A 211 5.75 15.95 3.79
CA ASP A 211 6.49 15.13 2.84
C ASP A 211 7.18 16.06 1.82
N LEU A 212 8.51 16.00 1.78
CA LEU A 212 9.34 16.90 1.00
C LEU A 212 9.35 16.55 -0.50
N ALA A 213 9.20 15.27 -0.84
CA ALA A 213 9.30 14.76 -2.20
C ALA A 213 7.95 14.34 -2.80
N ASP A 214 6.87 14.39 -2.00
CA ASP A 214 5.51 14.02 -2.43
C ASP A 214 5.41 12.55 -2.89
N ASP A 215 6.32 11.70 -2.42
CA ASP A 215 6.40 10.27 -2.72
C ASP A 215 6.42 9.40 -1.43
N GLY A 216 6.37 10.04 -0.27
CA GLY A 216 6.45 9.41 1.05
C GLY A 216 7.86 8.98 1.47
N ALA A 217 8.87 9.11 0.62
CA ALA A 217 10.23 8.65 0.90
C ALA A 217 10.97 9.57 1.88
N VAL A 218 10.72 10.88 1.79
CA VAL A 218 11.39 11.89 2.62
C VAL A 218 10.35 12.71 3.37
N SER A 219 10.08 12.29 4.60
CA SER A 219 9.12 12.95 5.48
C SER A 219 9.77 13.57 6.70
N GLY A 220 9.11 14.59 7.24
CA GLY A 220 9.52 15.27 8.45
C GLY A 220 8.33 15.80 9.22
N ARG A 221 8.62 16.42 10.35
CA ARG A 221 7.64 17.03 11.22
C ARG A 221 8.02 18.45 11.57
N MET A 222 7.01 19.26 11.77
CA MET A 222 7.13 20.64 12.24
C MET A 222 6.16 20.83 13.40
N HIS A 223 6.57 21.62 14.39
CA HIS A 223 5.71 21.91 15.54
C HIS A 223 4.77 23.09 15.24
N LEU A 224 3.46 22.97 15.53
CA LEU A 224 2.44 24.00 15.23
C LEU A 224 2.77 25.39 15.78
N ARG A 225 3.41 25.46 16.96
CA ARG A 225 3.88 26.74 17.54
C ARG A 225 4.81 27.53 16.61
N GLN A 226 5.56 26.85 15.73
CA GLN A 226 6.45 27.51 14.77
C GLN A 226 5.65 28.29 13.71
N LEU A 227 4.41 27.88 13.41
CA LEU A 227 3.51 28.56 12.47
C LEU A 227 2.75 29.72 13.12
N GLY A 228 2.30 29.53 14.36
CA GLY A 228 1.39 30.48 15.03
C GLY A 228 2.05 31.75 15.54
N GLY A 229 3.38 31.79 15.68
CA GLY A 229 4.10 32.90 16.31
C GLY A 229 3.58 33.16 17.73
N LYS A 230 2.85 34.28 17.91
CA LYS A 230 2.18 34.62 19.19
C LYS A 230 0.77 34.05 19.33
N LYS A 231 0.15 33.63 18.22
CA LYS A 231 -1.21 33.09 18.19
C LYS A 231 -1.19 31.59 18.45
N ARG A 232 -2.11 31.12 19.28
CA ARG A 232 -2.30 29.68 19.51
C ARG A 232 -3.03 29.08 18.30
N LEU A 233 -2.47 28.00 17.74
CA LEU A 233 -3.13 27.22 16.70
C LEU A 233 -3.75 25.95 17.30
N VAL A 234 -4.88 25.55 16.74
CA VAL A 234 -5.62 24.33 17.07
C VAL A 234 -5.88 23.57 15.77
N VAL A 235 -5.78 22.25 15.85
CA VAL A 235 -6.18 21.35 14.75
C VAL A 235 -7.61 20.92 15.03
N ASP A 236 -8.43 20.88 13.99
CA ASP A 236 -9.79 20.35 14.07
C ASP A 236 -9.81 18.87 14.50
N GLU A 237 -11.00 18.39 14.88
CA GLU A 237 -11.19 17.01 15.35
C GLU A 237 -10.76 15.97 14.32
N TYR A 238 -10.92 16.30 13.03
CA TYR A 238 -10.67 15.39 11.92
C TYR A 238 -9.24 15.49 11.36
N GLY A 239 -8.43 16.46 11.80
CA GLY A 239 -7.06 16.65 11.30
C GLY A 239 -7.00 17.20 9.87
N LEU A 240 -8.05 17.89 9.40
CA LEU A 240 -8.15 18.47 8.08
C LEU A 240 -7.59 19.90 8.02
N GLU A 241 -7.72 20.65 9.11
CA GLU A 241 -7.36 22.07 9.14
C GLU A 241 -6.72 22.47 10.47
N ALA A 242 -5.72 23.34 10.40
CA ALA A 242 -5.17 24.04 11.55
C ALA A 242 -5.58 25.52 11.49
N SER A 243 -6.28 25.99 12.50
CA SER A 243 -6.81 27.36 12.59
C SER A 243 -6.36 28.07 13.86
N VAL A 244 -6.54 29.39 13.89
CA VAL A 244 -6.24 30.20 15.09
C VAL A 244 -7.30 29.95 16.15
N ALA A 245 -6.86 29.70 17.39
CA ALA A 245 -7.75 29.39 18.52
C ALA A 245 -8.63 30.57 18.92
N GLU A 246 -8.12 31.79 18.76
CA GLU A 246 -8.85 33.03 19.02
C GLU A 246 -9.56 33.50 17.75
N PRO A 247 -10.85 33.85 17.82
CA PRO A 247 -11.58 34.37 16.67
C PRO A 247 -11.07 35.77 16.30
N ASP A 248 -11.19 36.12 15.03
CA ASP A 248 -10.91 37.46 14.54
C ASP A 248 -12.04 38.46 14.86
N HIS A 249 -11.94 39.69 14.35
CA HIS A 249 -12.94 40.73 14.57
C HIS A 249 -14.35 40.38 14.04
N ASN A 250 -14.45 39.41 13.14
CA ASN A 250 -15.70 38.93 12.55
C ASN A 250 -16.22 37.65 13.25
N GLY A 251 -15.52 37.14 14.26
CA GLY A 251 -15.88 35.89 14.92
C GLY A 251 -15.38 34.64 14.18
N GLU A 252 -14.56 34.79 13.14
CA GLU A 252 -14.05 33.68 12.34
C GLU A 252 -12.71 33.18 12.87
N HIS A 253 -12.45 31.88 12.72
CA HIS A 253 -11.18 31.25 13.06
C HIS A 253 -10.36 31.06 11.79
N PRO A 254 -9.43 31.96 11.44
CA PRO A 254 -8.73 31.89 10.18
C PRO A 254 -7.89 30.60 10.08
N THR A 255 -8.10 29.84 9.00
CA THR A 255 -7.32 28.64 8.68
C THR A 255 -5.91 29.04 8.26
N VAL A 256 -4.91 28.44 8.92
CA VAL A 256 -3.47 28.67 8.65
C VAL A 256 -2.92 27.58 7.73
N LEU A 257 -3.38 26.34 7.87
CA LEU A 257 -2.87 25.22 7.11
C LEU A 257 -3.98 24.19 6.87
N ARG A 258 -4.04 23.65 5.66
CA ARG A 258 -4.97 22.56 5.29
C ARG A 258 -4.20 21.29 4.97
N LEU A 259 -4.79 20.14 5.28
CA LEU A 259 -4.29 18.84 4.87
C LEU A 259 -4.13 18.82 3.34
N GLY A 260 -2.98 18.36 2.85
CA GLY A 260 -2.67 18.21 1.43
C GLY A 260 -2.21 19.49 0.73
N GLN A 261 -2.33 20.64 1.39
CA GLN A 261 -1.72 21.88 0.92
C GLN A 261 -0.20 21.70 0.79
N ARG A 262 0.39 22.34 -0.21
CA ARG A 262 1.85 22.48 -0.28
C ARG A 262 2.30 23.68 0.55
N PHE A 263 3.31 23.48 1.38
CA PHE A 263 3.79 24.43 2.34
C PHE A 263 5.31 24.60 2.20
N PRO A 264 5.80 25.84 1.97
CA PRO A 264 7.23 26.09 1.90
C PRO A 264 7.87 25.97 3.29
N CYS A 265 8.80 25.03 3.43
CA CYS A 265 9.53 24.79 4.66
C CYS A 265 11.03 24.65 4.39
N ARG A 266 11.84 24.85 5.43
CA ARG A 266 13.27 24.60 5.41
C ARG A 266 13.64 23.50 6.39
N LEU A 267 14.71 22.78 6.09
CA LEU A 267 15.29 21.81 7.01
C LEU A 267 15.96 22.53 8.18
N ARG A 268 15.55 22.19 9.41
CA ARG A 268 16.17 22.71 10.64
C ARG A 268 17.18 21.72 11.22
N GLY A 269 16.89 20.43 11.13
CA GLY A 269 17.79 19.39 11.63
C GLY A 269 17.18 18.00 11.52
N LEU A 270 17.80 17.05 12.20
CA LEU A 270 17.33 15.67 12.33
C LEU A 270 17.17 15.35 13.81
N ASP A 271 15.99 14.88 14.19
CA ASP A 271 15.81 14.29 15.50
C ASP A 271 16.32 12.84 15.46
N ILE A 272 17.50 12.64 16.03
CA ILE A 272 18.19 11.35 16.06
C ILE A 272 17.42 10.26 16.81
N TRP A 273 16.49 10.61 17.70
CA TRP A 273 15.73 9.64 18.48
C TRP A 273 14.51 9.14 17.74
N SER A 274 13.81 10.03 17.04
CA SER A 274 12.66 9.65 16.22
C SER A 274 13.03 9.28 14.79
N GLY A 275 14.27 9.53 14.37
CA GLY A 275 14.70 9.38 12.99
C GLY A 275 13.96 10.31 12.02
N SER A 276 13.28 11.35 12.52
CA SER A 276 12.44 12.24 11.72
C SER A 276 13.16 13.57 11.45
N LEU A 277 13.00 14.11 10.24
CA LEU A 277 13.47 15.46 9.93
C LEU A 277 12.68 16.49 10.73
N ASP A 278 13.40 17.42 11.38
CA ASP A 278 12.82 18.61 12.01
C ASP A 278 12.76 19.74 10.97
N LEU A 279 11.55 20.19 10.69
CA LEU A 279 11.25 21.18 9.67
C LEU A 279 10.76 22.46 10.33
N ALA A 280 11.04 23.59 9.68
CA ALA A 280 10.60 24.90 10.11
C ALA A 280 9.97 25.67 8.94
N PRO A 281 9.08 26.63 9.21
CA PRO A 281 8.67 27.60 8.20
C PRO A 281 9.89 28.32 7.63
N ASN A 282 9.78 28.73 6.37
CA ASN A 282 10.76 29.61 5.74
C ASN A 282 10.98 30.90 6.50
#